data_AF-A0A103YAV5-F1
#
_entry.id   AF-A0A103YAV5-F1
#
_cell.length_a   1.000
_cell.length_b   1.000
_cell.length_c   1.000
_cell.angle_alpha   90.00
_cell.angle_beta   90.00
_cell.angle_gamma   90.00
#
_symmetry.space_group_name_H-M   'P 1'
#
loop_
_entity.id
_entity.type
_entity.pdbx_description
1 polymer ?
#
loop_
_entity_poly.entity_id
_entity_poly.type
_entity_poly.pdbx_seq_one_letter_code
_entity_poly.pdbx_strand_id
1 'polypeptide(L)'
;MNSITRSFSSIFARPNVGLNHRSFDLQQWRGIRVKILNNNLDQGLTFMQRIMQSSGIERMIKNEQLYHIKNSEKRILARKNLQRRLKSQDLARKLKSILVRKVRKIDMSHD
;
A
#
# COMPACT_ATOMS: atom_id res chain seq x y z
N MET A 1 -23.13 8.85 48.74
CA MET A 1 -21.78 9.37 48.44
C MET A 1 -20.90 8.21 47.99
N ASN A 2 -20.80 7.95 46.68
CA ASN A 2 -19.84 7.00 46.12
C ASN A 2 -19.14 7.68 44.94
N SER A 3 -17.87 8.03 45.12
CA SER A 3 -17.03 8.73 44.15
C SER A 3 -16.47 7.74 43.12
N ILE A 4 -16.94 7.82 41.88
CA ILE A 4 -16.34 7.12 40.74
C ILE A 4 -15.07 7.90 40.34
N THR A 5 -13.91 7.43 40.78
CA THR A 5 -12.62 7.97 40.36
C THR A 5 -12.31 7.49 38.94
N ARG A 6 -12.31 8.41 37.98
CA ARG A 6 -11.86 8.14 36.60
C ARG A 6 -10.33 8.13 36.59
N SER A 7 -9.74 6.95 36.55
CA SER A 7 -8.30 6.79 36.30
C SER A 7 -8.01 7.04 34.81
N PHE A 8 -7.49 8.22 34.49
CA PHE A 8 -6.90 8.50 33.18
C PHE A 8 -5.48 7.96 33.17
N SER A 9 -5.27 6.81 32.53
CA SER A 9 -3.92 6.28 32.29
C SER A 9 -3.17 7.22 31.34
N SER A 10 -2.20 7.95 31.87
CA SER A 10 -1.24 8.75 31.12
C SER A 10 -0.41 7.83 30.19
N ILE A 11 -0.73 7.79 28.90
CA ILE A 11 0.01 7.02 27.88
C ILE A 11 1.37 7.66 27.50
N PHE A 12 1.78 8.72 28.19
CA PHE A 12 3.09 9.37 27.97
C PHE A 12 3.94 9.44 29.25
N ALA A 13 4.20 8.29 29.87
CA ALA A 13 5.31 8.16 30.81
C ALA A 13 6.54 7.64 30.04
N ARG A 14 7.46 8.55 29.67
CA ARG A 14 8.79 8.18 29.21
C ARG A 14 9.61 7.67 30.41
N PRO A 15 10.22 6.47 30.38
CA PRO A 15 11.35 6.21 31.25
C PRO A 15 12.62 6.61 30.49
N ASN A 16 13.22 7.71 30.90
CA ASN A 16 14.63 8.00 30.59
C ASN A 16 15.44 7.41 31.74
N VAL A 17 15.90 6.17 31.59
CA VAL A 17 16.90 5.54 32.48
C VAL A 17 17.98 5.01 31.57
N GLY A 18 19.13 5.69 31.59
CA GLY A 18 20.27 5.34 30.76
C GLY A 18 20.93 4.04 31.21
N LEU A 19 21.68 3.43 30.28
CA LEU A 19 23.01 2.84 30.48
C LEU A 19 23.47 2.20 29.14
N ASN A 20 24.49 2.82 28.55
CA ASN A 20 25.59 2.25 27.76
C ASN A 20 25.35 1.30 26.56
N HIS A 21 25.94 1.73 25.43
CA HIS A 21 26.36 0.95 24.25
C HIS A 21 25.31 0.69 23.15
N ARG A 22 25.58 1.23 21.95
CA ARG A 22 24.86 1.11 20.65
C ARG A 22 23.71 2.07 20.33
N SER A 23 23.95 3.37 20.44
CA SER A 23 23.02 4.40 19.94
C SER A 23 22.99 4.59 18.41
N PHE A 24 23.62 3.71 17.61
CA PHE A 24 23.55 3.75 16.14
C PHE A 24 22.39 2.91 15.55
N ASP A 25 21.88 1.92 16.28
CA ASP A 25 20.95 0.92 15.72
C ASP A 25 19.45 1.23 15.96
N LEU A 26 19.12 2.26 16.73
CA LEU A 26 17.73 2.69 16.99
C LEU A 26 17.33 3.98 16.24
N GLN A 27 18.09 4.38 15.21
CA GLN A 27 17.55 5.32 14.23
C GLN A 27 16.36 4.63 13.57
N GLN A 28 15.13 5.08 13.84
CA GLN A 28 13.92 4.54 13.20
C GLN A 28 14.18 4.36 11.70
N TRP A 29 14.25 3.11 11.24
CA TRP A 29 14.42 2.81 9.82
C TRP A 29 13.16 3.27 9.10
N ARG A 30 13.19 4.50 8.57
CA ARG A 30 12.13 5.06 7.72
C ARG A 30 12.46 4.79 6.26
N GLY A 31 11.42 4.49 5.48
CA GLY A 31 11.48 4.30 4.03
C GLY A 31 11.75 2.85 3.58
N ILE A 32 11.71 2.64 2.26
CA ILE A 32 12.03 1.36 1.63
C ILE A 32 13.55 1.28 1.50
N ARG A 33 14.14 0.28 2.14
CA ARG A 33 15.59 0.00 2.09
C ARG A 33 15.80 -1.42 1.63
N VAL A 34 16.83 -1.64 0.81
CA VAL A 34 17.18 -2.96 0.28
C VAL A 34 18.69 -3.14 0.42
N LYS A 35 19.10 -4.26 1.03
CA LYS A 35 20.50 -4.65 1.04
C LYS A 35 20.83 -5.31 -0.30
N ILE A 36 21.89 -4.85 -0.95
CA ILE A 36 22.38 -5.47 -2.18
C ILE A 36 23.13 -6.73 -1.79
N LEU A 37 22.73 -7.86 -2.38
CA LEU A 37 23.37 -9.16 -2.18
C LEU A 37 24.10 -9.55 -3.47
N ASN A 38 25.21 -10.26 -3.33
CA ASN A 38 25.96 -10.85 -4.46
C ASN A 38 26.37 -9.84 -5.55
N ASN A 39 26.64 -8.59 -5.16
CA ASN A 39 26.92 -7.47 -6.07
C ASN A 39 25.88 -7.25 -7.19
N ASN A 40 24.65 -7.76 -7.00
CA ASN A 40 23.58 -7.63 -7.99
C ASN A 40 22.68 -6.42 -7.66
N LEU A 41 23.09 -5.25 -8.15
CA LEU A 41 22.35 -4.00 -7.97
C LEU A 41 20.98 -4.04 -8.66
N ASP A 42 20.90 -4.58 -9.88
CA ASP A 42 19.67 -4.59 -10.69
C ASP A 42 18.55 -5.38 -10.01
N GLN A 43 18.90 -6.52 -9.40
CA GLN A 43 17.96 -7.30 -8.61
C GLN A 43 17.50 -6.54 -7.37
N GLY A 44 18.43 -5.85 -6.68
CA GLY A 44 18.11 -5.00 -5.54
C GLY A 44 17.16 -3.85 -5.91
N LEU A 45 17.40 -3.18 -7.03
CA LEU A 45 16.56 -2.10 -7.56
C LEU A 45 15.20 -2.61 -8.02
N THR A 46 15.14 -3.74 -8.71
CA THR A 46 13.86 -4.38 -9.10
C THR A 46 13.02 -4.72 -7.88
N PHE A 47 13.65 -5.23 -6.83
CA PHE A 47 12.98 -5.50 -5.56
C PHE A 47 12.49 -4.21 -4.90
N MET A 48 13.34 -3.18 -4.81
CA MET A 48 12.96 -1.87 -4.29
C MET A 48 11.77 -1.28 -5.05
N GLN A 49 11.78 -1.33 -6.38
CA GLN A 49 10.69 -0.87 -7.23
C GLN A 49 9.40 -1.63 -6.95
N ARG A 50 9.45 -2.96 -6.86
CA ARG A 50 8.27 -3.78 -6.53
C ARG A 50 7.64 -3.35 -5.20
N ILE A 51 8.46 -3.15 -4.17
CA ILE A 51 7.98 -2.70 -2.85
C ILE A 51 7.42 -1.26 -2.92
N MET A 52 8.05 -0.38 -3.70
CA MET A 52 7.59 0.99 -3.94
C MET A 52 6.23 1.02 -4.65
N GLN A 53 6.01 0.13 -5.60
CA GLN A 53 4.77 0.02 -6.35
C GLN A 53 3.65 -0.58 -5.49
N SER A 54 3.93 -1.66 -4.75
CA SER A 54 2.93 -2.36 -3.92
C SER A 54 2.50 -1.54 -2.71
N SER A 55 3.41 -0.77 -2.11
CA SER A 55 3.09 0.19 -1.03
C SER A 55 2.26 1.38 -1.51
N GLY A 56 2.13 1.57 -2.82
CA GLY A 56 1.40 2.68 -3.41
C GLY A 56 2.15 4.02 -3.36
N ILE A 57 3.38 4.06 -2.85
CA ILE A 57 4.14 5.31 -2.74
C ILE A 57 4.50 5.87 -4.12
N GLU A 58 4.78 5.02 -5.10
CA GLU A 58 4.96 5.47 -6.49
C GLU A 58 3.71 6.23 -6.99
N ARG A 59 2.51 5.75 -6.66
CA ARG A 59 1.26 6.41 -7.06
C ARG A 59 1.06 7.72 -6.31
N MET A 60 1.46 7.80 -5.05
CA MET A 60 1.38 9.05 -4.29
C MET A 60 2.31 10.11 -4.87
N ILE A 61 3.54 9.72 -5.21
CA ILE A 61 4.55 10.62 -5.81
C ILE A 61 4.10 11.05 -7.21
N LYS A 62 3.69 10.12 -8.09
CA LYS A 62 3.26 10.45 -9.45
C LYS A 62 1.99 11.30 -9.51
N ASN A 63 1.09 11.15 -8.53
CA ASN A 63 -0.17 11.89 -8.46
C ASN A 63 -0.08 13.07 -7.49
N GLU A 64 1.12 13.54 -7.16
CA GLU A 64 1.31 14.72 -6.33
C GLU A 64 0.59 15.93 -6.96
N GLN A 65 -0.17 16.65 -6.13
CA GLN A 65 -0.95 17.81 -6.59
C GLN A 65 -0.04 19.03 -6.68
N LEU A 66 0.30 19.44 -7.90
CA LEU A 66 1.08 20.67 -8.14
C LEU A 66 0.27 21.94 -7.90
N TYR A 67 -1.06 21.87 -8.04
CA TYR A 67 -1.97 23.00 -7.89
C TYR A 67 -3.19 22.62 -7.04
N HIS A 68 -3.85 23.65 -6.50
CA HIS A 68 -5.04 23.48 -5.70
C HIS A 68 -6.24 23.04 -6.55
N ILE A 69 -6.91 21.99 -6.12
CA ILE A 69 -8.19 21.53 -6.67
C ILE A 69 -9.28 21.77 -5.63
N LYS A 70 -10.37 22.43 -6.03
CA LYS A 70 -11.49 22.72 -5.13
C LYS A 70 -12.22 21.44 -4.71
N ASN A 71 -12.93 21.49 -3.58
CA ASN A 71 -13.62 20.32 -3.03
C ASN A 71 -14.70 19.74 -3.97
N SER A 72 -15.40 20.59 -4.72
CA SER A 72 -16.38 20.17 -5.73
C SER A 72 -15.73 19.29 -6.80
N GLU A 73 -14.57 19.70 -7.32
CA GLU A 73 -13.82 18.98 -8.34
C GLU A 73 -13.21 17.70 -7.79
N LYS A 74 -12.67 17.72 -6.55
CA LYS A 74 -12.19 16.52 -5.85
C LYS A 74 -13.26 15.43 -5.79
N ARG A 75 -14.52 15.79 -5.49
CA ARG A 75 -15.66 14.84 -5.46
C ARG A 75 -15.94 14.25 -6.84
N ILE A 76 -15.89 15.06 -7.90
CA ILE A 76 -16.11 14.61 -9.27
C ILE A 76 -15.01 13.65 -9.70
N LEU A 77 -13.74 13.95 -9.40
CA LEU A 77 -12.60 13.08 -9.71
C LEU A 77 -12.70 11.74 -8.99
N ALA A 78 -13.05 11.74 -7.70
CA ALA A 78 -13.25 10.52 -6.93
C ALA A 78 -14.35 9.64 -7.55
N ARG A 79 -15.48 10.23 -7.95
CA ARG A 79 -16.58 9.51 -8.63
C ARG A 79 -16.14 8.91 -9.96
N LYS A 80 -15.42 9.67 -10.79
CA LYS A 80 -14.89 9.19 -12.08
C LYS A 80 -13.90 8.03 -11.90
N ASN A 81 -13.01 8.12 -10.91
CA ASN A 81 -12.07 7.05 -10.59
C ASN A 81 -12.78 5.78 -10.10
N LEU A 82 -13.80 5.92 -9.25
CA LEU A 82 -14.62 4.79 -8.82
C LEU A 82 -15.31 4.11 -10.01
N GLN A 83 -15.94 4.88 -10.89
CA GLN A 83 -16.61 4.35 -12.07
C GLN A 83 -15.61 3.62 -13.00
N ARG A 84 -14.41 4.17 -13.21
CA ARG A 84 -13.36 3.51 -13.99
C ARG A 84 -12.95 2.16 -13.37
N ARG A 85 -12.78 2.11 -12.05
CA ARG A 85 -12.45 0.87 -11.33
C ARG A 85 -13.55 -0.18 -11.45
N LEU A 86 -14.82 0.22 -11.31
CA LEU A 86 -15.94 -0.73 -11.44
C LEU A 86 -16.04 -1.28 -12.87
N LYS A 87 -15.93 -0.41 -13.88
CA LYS A 87 -15.94 -0.83 -15.30
C LYS A 87 -14.81 -1.81 -15.62
N SER A 88 -13.59 -1.59 -15.13
CA SER A 88 -12.48 -2.51 -15.37
C SER A 88 -12.66 -3.84 -14.65
N GLN A 89 -13.20 -3.84 -13.43
CA GLN A 89 -13.53 -5.06 -12.70
C GLN A 89 -14.64 -5.87 -13.39
N ASP A 90 -15.70 -5.22 -13.85
CA ASP A 90 -16.78 -5.89 -14.58
C ASP A 90 -16.28 -6.50 -15.89
N LEU A 91 -15.43 -5.78 -16.62
CA LEU A 91 -14.78 -6.29 -17.83
C LEU A 91 -13.90 -7.52 -17.51
N ALA A 92 -13.07 -7.45 -16.47
CA ALA A 92 -12.23 -8.56 -16.06
C ALA A 92 -13.05 -9.81 -15.67
N ARG A 93 -14.19 -9.62 -14.97
CA ARG A 93 -15.12 -10.71 -14.64
C ARG A 93 -15.72 -11.34 -15.90
N LYS A 94 -16.14 -10.53 -16.89
CA LYS A 94 -16.65 -11.01 -18.18
C LYS A 94 -15.59 -11.78 -18.98
N LEU A 95 -14.36 -11.27 -19.03
CA LEU A 95 -13.27 -11.95 -19.73
C LEU A 95 -12.93 -13.29 -19.04
N LYS A 96 -12.92 -13.32 -17.71
CA LYS A 96 -12.72 -14.56 -16.95
C LYS A 96 -13.80 -15.59 -17.26
N SER A 97 -15.08 -15.20 -17.31
CA SER A 97 -16.17 -16.14 -17.62
C SER A 97 -16.08 -16.67 -19.05
N ILE A 98 -15.73 -15.83 -20.02
CA ILE A 98 -15.48 -16.26 -21.41
C ILE A 98 -14.33 -17.24 -21.48
N LEU A 99 -13.20 -16.95 -20.81
CA LEU A 99 -12.03 -17.82 -20.81
C LEU A 99 -12.34 -19.18 -20.19
N VAL A 100 -13.01 -19.22 -19.03
CA VAL A 100 -13.43 -20.48 -18.38
C VAL A 100 -14.35 -21.28 -19.29
N ARG A 101 -15.32 -20.64 -19.93
CA ARG A 101 -16.23 -21.31 -20.88
C ARG A 101 -15.49 -21.87 -22.09
N LYS A 102 -14.46 -21.16 -22.58
CA LYS A 102 -13.64 -21.61 -23.72
C LYS A 102 -12.82 -22.84 -23.35
N VAL A 103 -12.12 -22.82 -22.22
CA VAL A 103 -11.32 -23.96 -21.73
C VAL A 103 -12.19 -25.20 -21.55
N ARG A 104 -13.32 -25.08 -20.84
CA ARG A 104 -14.24 -26.21 -20.63
C ARG A 104 -14.79 -26.85 -21.91
N LYS A 105 -15.01 -26.05 -22.97
CA LYS A 105 -15.51 -26.58 -24.25
C LYS A 105 -14.43 -27.30 -25.04
N ILE A 106 -13.17 -26.89 -24.91
CA ILE A 106 -12.02 -27.54 -25.56
C ILE A 106 -11.78 -28.92 -24.94
N ASP A 107 -11.87 -29.02 -23.62
CA ASP A 107 -11.67 -30.28 -22.89
C ASP A 107 -12.73 -31.35 -23.27
N MET A 108 -13.93 -30.95 -23.69
CA MET A 108 -15.03 -31.86 -24.08
C MET A 108 -15.04 -32.23 -25.58
N SER A 109 -14.11 -31.68 -26.37
CA SER A 109 -14.00 -31.94 -27.82
C SER A 109 -12.77 -32.76 -28.21
N HIS A 110 -12.02 -33.25 -27.20
CA HIS A 110 -10.83 -34.08 -27.36
C HIS A 110 -11.01 -35.53 -26.86
N ASP A 111 -12.23 -35.90 -26.48
CA ASP A 111 -12.68 -37.29 -26.24
C ASP A 111 -13.61 -37.73 -27.38
#